data_AF-A0A6P7X1X0-F1
#
_entry.id   AF-A0A6P7X1X0-F1
#
_cell.length_a   1.000
_cell.length_b   1.000
_cell.length_c   1.000
_cell.angle_alpha   90.00
_cell.angle_beta   90.00
_cell.angle_gamma   90.00
#
_symmetry.space_group_name_H-M   'P 1'
#
loop_
_entity.id
_entity.type
_entity.pdbx_description
1 polymer ?
#
loop_
_entity_poly.entity_id
_entity_poly.type
_entity_poly.pdbx_seq_one_letter_code
_entity_poly.pdbx_strand_id
1 'polypeptide(L)'
;DFLKTLEDPDLNVRRVALVTFNSAAHNKPSLIRDLLDSVLPHLYNETKVRKELIREVEMGPFKHTVDDGLDIRKAAFECMYTLLDSCLDRLDIFEFLNHVEDGLKDHYDIKMLTFLMLVRLSTLCPSAVLQRLDRLVEPLRATCTTKVKANSVKQEFEKQDELKRSAMRAVAALLTIPEAEKSPLMSEFQSQISSNPELAAIFESIQKDTSSASLESMDTT
;
A
#
# COMPACT_ATOMS: atom_id res chain seq x y z
N ASP A 1 9.25 29.34 2.40
CA ASP A 1 9.96 28.13 2.86
C ASP A 1 9.05 26.96 2.59
N PHE A 2 9.52 25.97 1.81
CA PHE A 2 8.70 24.87 1.30
C PHE A 2 8.12 24.02 2.43
N LEU A 3 8.89 23.77 3.49
CA LEU A 3 8.44 22.96 4.63
C LEU A 3 7.21 23.54 5.31
N LYS A 4 7.08 24.87 5.36
CA LYS A 4 5.90 25.55 5.91
C LYS A 4 4.61 25.23 5.15
N THR A 5 4.72 24.90 3.85
CA THR A 5 3.56 24.53 3.04
C THR A 5 3.05 23.11 3.33
N LEU A 6 3.88 22.25 3.91
CA LEU A 6 3.48 20.90 4.36
C LEU A 6 2.71 20.93 5.67
N GLU A 7 2.79 22.03 6.42
CA GLU A 7 2.07 22.23 7.69
C GLU A 7 0.96 23.28 7.56
N ASP A 8 0.62 23.69 6.34
CA ASP A 8 -0.37 24.74 6.10
C ASP A 8 -1.76 24.33 6.62
N PRO A 9 -2.52 25.23 7.27
CA PRO A 9 -3.87 24.90 7.71
C PRO A 9 -4.78 24.46 6.54
N ASP A 10 -4.57 24.97 5.33
CA ASP A 10 -5.31 24.55 4.14
C ASP A 10 -4.81 23.20 3.60
N LEU A 11 -5.72 22.22 3.59
CA LEU A 11 -5.48 20.88 3.06
C LEU A 11 -5.04 20.91 1.59
N ASN A 12 -5.55 21.85 0.80
CA ASN A 12 -5.19 21.96 -0.62
C ASN A 12 -3.75 22.40 -0.80
N VAL A 13 -3.28 23.34 0.04
CA VAL A 13 -1.88 23.81 0.01
C VAL A 13 -0.94 22.65 0.34
N ARG A 14 -1.24 21.90 1.41
CA ARG A 14 -0.46 20.71 1.77
C ARG A 14 -0.46 19.64 0.68
N ARG A 15 -1.61 19.37 0.06
CA ARG A 15 -1.72 18.43 -1.05
C ARG A 15 -0.86 18.84 -2.25
N VAL A 16 -0.90 20.12 -2.65
CA VAL A 16 -0.08 20.64 -3.74
C VAL A 16 1.41 20.58 -3.40
N ALA A 17 1.78 20.83 -2.14
CA ALA A 17 3.15 20.68 -1.67
C ALA A 17 3.63 19.22 -1.80
N LEU A 18 2.83 18.23 -1.38
CA LEU A 18 3.15 16.81 -1.56
C LEU A 18 3.27 16.42 -3.03
N VAL A 19 2.35 16.85 -3.89
CA VAL A 19 2.43 16.56 -5.34
C VAL A 19 3.68 17.17 -5.97
N THR A 20 4.05 18.39 -5.55
CA THR A 20 5.27 19.06 -6.00
C THR A 20 6.51 18.31 -5.53
N PHE A 21 6.53 17.87 -4.27
CA PHE A 21 7.59 17.02 -3.72
C PHE A 21 7.70 15.71 -4.50
N ASN A 22 6.58 15.04 -4.78
CA ASN A 22 6.56 13.79 -5.56
C ASN A 22 7.18 13.97 -6.94
N SER A 23 6.81 15.05 -7.63
CA SER A 23 7.37 15.39 -8.95
C SER A 23 8.88 15.63 -8.87
N ALA A 24 9.37 16.32 -7.84
CA ALA A 24 10.81 16.52 -7.64
C ALA A 24 11.52 15.20 -7.30
N ALA A 25 10.93 14.36 -6.45
CA ALA A 25 11.44 13.04 -6.06
C ALA A 25 11.52 12.07 -7.24
N HIS A 26 10.60 12.18 -8.20
CA HIS A 26 10.59 11.37 -9.42
C HIS A 26 11.60 11.88 -10.46
N ASN A 27 11.55 13.18 -10.77
CA ASN A 27 12.25 13.73 -11.93
C ASN A 27 13.69 14.20 -11.63
N LYS A 28 13.94 14.64 -10.39
CA LYS A 28 15.27 15.15 -10.00
C LYS A 28 15.55 14.92 -8.51
N PRO A 29 15.77 13.64 -8.11
CA PRO A 29 15.94 13.27 -6.70
C PRO A 29 17.09 14.00 -6.01
N SER A 30 18.14 14.38 -6.74
CA SER A 30 19.26 15.14 -6.19
C SER A 30 18.88 16.49 -5.55
N LEU A 31 17.72 17.07 -5.91
CA LEU A 31 17.22 18.30 -5.30
C LEU A 31 16.59 18.09 -3.92
N ILE A 32 16.09 16.88 -3.63
CA ILE A 32 15.33 16.60 -2.41
C ILE A 32 16.08 15.74 -1.40
N ARG A 33 17.12 15.02 -1.83
CA ARG A 33 17.85 14.04 -0.98
C ARG A 33 18.32 14.63 0.35
N ASP A 34 18.84 15.84 0.35
CA ASP A 34 19.36 16.49 1.56
C ASP A 34 18.25 17.11 2.44
N LEU A 35 17.03 17.17 1.93
CA LEU A 35 15.86 17.66 2.65
C LEU A 35 15.05 16.53 3.29
N LEU A 36 15.31 15.26 2.94
CA LEU A 36 14.50 14.11 3.37
C LEU A 36 14.38 14.02 4.89
N ASP A 37 15.46 14.24 5.63
CA ASP A 37 15.45 14.16 7.09
C ASP A 37 14.44 15.16 7.72
N SER A 38 14.20 16.29 7.05
CA SER A 38 13.21 17.30 7.46
C SER A 38 11.82 17.06 6.88
N VAL A 39 11.71 16.48 5.67
CA VAL A 39 10.44 16.30 4.96
C VAL A 39 9.72 15.03 5.40
N LEU A 40 10.45 13.93 5.64
CA LEU A 40 9.87 12.62 5.93
C LEU A 40 8.93 12.63 7.14
N PRO A 41 9.25 13.28 8.28
CA PRO A 41 8.32 13.34 9.41
C PRO A 41 6.98 13.99 9.05
N HIS A 42 6.99 15.03 8.21
CA HIS A 42 5.77 15.69 7.75
C HIS A 42 5.00 14.83 6.76
N LEU A 43 5.71 14.21 5.81
CA LEU A 43 5.13 13.28 4.84
C LEU A 43 4.40 12.13 5.56
N TYR A 44 5.07 11.50 6.52
CA TYR A 44 4.54 10.43 7.35
C TYR A 44 3.38 10.85 8.25
N ASN A 45 3.37 12.11 8.70
CA ASN A 45 2.22 12.64 9.42
C ASN A 45 0.99 12.78 8.51
N GLU A 46 1.19 13.09 7.23
CA GLU A 46 0.10 13.16 6.25
C GLU A 46 -0.38 11.78 5.76
N THR A 47 0.23 10.66 6.17
CA THR A 47 -0.35 9.32 5.92
C THR A 47 -1.41 8.93 6.96
N LYS A 48 -1.56 9.70 8.05
CA LYS A 48 -2.42 9.33 9.17
C LYS A 48 -3.87 9.74 8.91
N VAL A 49 -4.79 8.85 9.24
CA VAL A 49 -6.24 9.15 9.22
C VAL A 49 -6.57 10.16 10.31
N ARG A 50 -7.14 11.29 9.90
CA ARG A 50 -7.56 12.39 10.78
C ARG A 50 -9.08 12.35 10.96
N LYS A 51 -9.54 11.90 12.12
CA LYS A 51 -10.97 11.70 12.41
C LYS A 51 -11.77 13.00 12.31
N GLU A 52 -11.13 14.12 12.62
CA GLU A 52 -11.70 15.46 12.50
C GLU A 52 -12.02 15.88 11.04
N LEU A 53 -11.45 15.19 10.04
CA LEU A 53 -11.73 15.40 8.61
C LEU A 53 -12.76 14.40 8.06
N ILE A 54 -13.30 13.52 8.89
CA ILE A 54 -14.27 12.50 8.50
C ILE A 54 -15.65 12.88 9.02
N ARG A 55 -16.62 12.97 8.13
CA ARG A 55 -18.02 13.29 8.46
C ARG A 55 -18.98 12.33 7.79
N GLU A 56 -20.05 11.96 8.49
CA GLU A 56 -21.16 11.22 7.89
C GLU A 56 -22.19 12.22 7.35
N VAL A 57 -22.56 12.05 6.09
CA VAL A 57 -23.64 12.78 5.44
C VAL A 57 -24.84 11.84 5.32
N GLU A 58 -25.93 12.19 5.98
CA GLU A 58 -27.18 11.44 5.88
C GLU A 58 -27.93 11.81 4.59
N MET A 59 -28.29 10.78 3.82
CA MET A 59 -29.06 10.86 2.59
C MET A 59 -30.34 10.02 2.76
N GLY A 60 -31.22 10.46 3.66
CA GLY A 60 -32.44 9.72 4.04
C GLY A 60 -32.09 8.45 4.83
N PRO A 61 -32.49 7.24 4.39
CA PRO A 61 -32.14 5.99 5.07
C PRO A 61 -30.68 5.57 4.84
N PHE A 62 -29.93 6.29 3.99
CA PHE A 62 -28.54 6.01 3.67
C PHE A 62 -27.60 6.95 4.42
N LYS A 63 -26.43 6.44 4.79
CA LYS A 63 -25.32 7.23 5.34
C LYS A 63 -24.14 7.13 4.39
N HIS A 64 -23.55 8.27 4.06
CA HIS A 64 -22.34 8.34 3.24
C HIS A 64 -21.21 8.99 4.02
N THR A 65 -20.12 8.27 4.21
CA THR A 65 -18.92 8.81 4.86
C THR A 65 -18.12 9.64 3.87
N VAL A 66 -17.85 10.89 4.22
CA VAL A 66 -16.99 11.80 3.47
C VAL A 66 -15.71 12.01 4.28
N ASP A 67 -14.57 11.70 3.66
CA ASP A 67 -13.24 11.90 4.24
C ASP A 67 -12.52 13.00 3.46
N ASP A 68 -12.57 14.22 3.99
CA ASP A 68 -11.96 15.40 3.38
C ASP A 68 -10.41 15.32 3.42
N GLY A 69 -9.84 14.38 4.19
CA GLY A 69 -8.41 14.09 4.27
C GLY A 69 -7.93 12.95 3.36
N LEU A 70 -8.80 12.35 2.54
CA LEU A 70 -8.41 11.19 1.72
C LEU A 70 -7.38 11.56 0.65
N ASP A 71 -7.59 12.66 -0.07
CA ASP A 71 -6.73 13.04 -1.20
C ASP A 71 -5.29 13.40 -0.77
N ILE A 72 -5.14 14.01 0.41
CA ILE A 72 -3.81 14.31 0.95
C ILE A 72 -3.09 13.03 1.39
N ARG A 73 -3.80 12.08 2.00
CA ARG A 73 -3.22 10.76 2.34
C ARG A 73 -2.78 10.01 1.09
N LYS A 74 -3.60 10.01 0.03
CA LYS A 74 -3.23 9.42 -1.26
C LYS A 74 -1.95 10.03 -1.81
N ALA A 75 -1.86 11.36 -1.84
CA ALA A 75 -0.64 12.05 -2.27
C ALA A 75 0.59 11.69 -1.42
N ALA A 76 0.43 11.51 -0.10
CA ALA A 76 1.52 11.09 0.77
C ALA A 76 2.01 9.67 0.44
N PHE A 77 1.11 8.70 0.27
CA PHE A 77 1.48 7.34 -0.14
C PHE A 77 2.10 7.29 -1.55
N GLU A 78 1.65 8.14 -2.49
CA GLU A 78 2.27 8.27 -3.80
C GLU A 78 3.73 8.76 -3.69
N CYS A 79 3.99 9.74 -2.82
CA CYS A 79 5.36 10.18 -2.53
C CYS A 79 6.19 9.02 -1.97
N MET A 80 5.66 8.28 -0.99
CA MET A 80 6.36 7.14 -0.41
C MET A 80 6.70 6.09 -1.48
N TYR A 81 5.77 5.78 -2.38
CA TYR A 81 6.00 4.86 -3.49
C TYR A 81 7.16 5.31 -4.39
N THR A 82 7.17 6.58 -4.80
CA THR A 82 8.26 7.16 -5.61
C THR A 82 9.61 7.11 -4.91
N LEU A 83 9.65 7.36 -3.59
CA LEU A 83 10.89 7.33 -2.82
C LEU A 83 11.56 5.96 -2.79
N LEU A 84 10.79 4.86 -2.97
CA LEU A 84 11.36 3.51 -3.09
C LEU A 84 12.22 3.34 -4.35
N ASP A 85 12.00 4.12 -5.41
CA ASP A 85 12.85 4.11 -6.61
C ASP A 85 14.08 5.00 -6.45
N SER A 86 13.88 6.21 -5.91
CA SER A 86 14.86 7.28 -6.08
C SER A 86 15.73 7.58 -4.87
N CYS A 87 15.27 7.22 -3.66
CA CYS A 87 15.87 7.67 -2.41
C CYS A 87 15.86 6.60 -1.30
N LEU A 88 15.76 5.32 -1.64
CA LEU A 88 15.67 4.21 -0.66
C LEU A 88 16.79 4.25 0.39
N ASP A 89 18.01 4.63 -0.01
CA ASP A 89 19.18 4.70 0.86
C ASP A 89 19.11 5.79 1.95
N ARG A 90 18.12 6.68 1.87
CA ARG A 90 17.87 7.75 2.84
C ARG A 90 16.65 7.49 3.73
N LEU A 91 16.01 6.33 3.60
CA LEU A 91 14.80 5.99 4.36
C LEU A 91 15.15 5.11 5.56
N ASP A 92 14.54 5.40 6.71
CA ASP A 92 14.39 4.40 7.76
C ASP A 92 13.33 3.38 7.32
N ILE A 93 13.78 2.18 6.94
CA ILE A 93 12.90 1.13 6.42
C ILE A 93 11.87 0.67 7.46
N PHE A 94 12.20 0.70 8.75
CA PHE A 94 11.24 0.27 9.78
C PHE A 94 10.18 1.33 10.05
N GLU A 95 10.55 2.61 10.01
CA GLU A 95 9.56 3.69 10.05
C GLU A 95 8.65 3.63 8.83
N PHE A 96 9.24 3.53 7.64
CA PHE A 96 8.50 3.37 6.38
C PHE A 96 7.51 2.21 6.43
N LEU A 97 7.93 1.05 6.94
CA LEU A 97 7.08 -0.13 7.09
C LEU A 97 5.91 0.07 8.07
N ASN A 98 6.05 0.92 9.11
CA ASN A 98 4.92 1.25 9.98
C ASN A 98 3.82 1.96 9.20
N HIS A 99 4.18 2.91 8.33
CA HIS A 99 3.23 3.64 7.49
C HIS A 99 2.62 2.76 6.40
N VAL A 100 3.40 1.83 5.84
CA VAL A 100 2.89 0.80 4.92
C VAL A 100 1.85 -0.08 5.63
N GLU A 101 2.11 -0.52 6.85
CA GLU A 101 1.13 -1.33 7.60
C GLU A 101 -0.21 -0.59 7.79
N ASP A 102 -0.17 0.71 8.09
CA ASP A 102 -1.37 1.53 8.20
C ASP A 102 -2.11 1.67 6.87
N GLY A 103 -1.37 1.84 5.76
CA GLY A 103 -1.93 1.90 4.40
C GLY A 103 -2.69 0.65 3.96
N LEU A 104 -2.31 -0.54 4.46
CA LEU A 104 -3.02 -1.80 4.18
C LEU A 104 -4.43 -1.84 4.79
N LYS A 105 -4.70 -0.97 5.76
CA LYS A 105 -5.97 -0.90 6.50
C LYS A 105 -6.83 0.30 6.06
N ASP A 106 -6.32 1.18 5.18
CA ASP A 106 -6.97 2.42 4.77
C ASP A 106 -7.97 2.22 3.59
N HIS A 107 -8.34 3.30 2.91
CA HIS A 107 -9.24 3.34 1.78
C HIS A 107 -8.74 2.49 0.60
N TYR A 108 -9.68 2.04 -0.23
CA TYR A 108 -9.46 1.23 -1.43
C TYR A 108 -8.21 1.66 -2.25
N ASP A 109 -8.14 2.93 -2.65
CA ASP A 109 -7.04 3.43 -3.48
C ASP A 109 -5.68 3.35 -2.77
N ILE A 110 -5.64 3.64 -1.47
CA ILE A 110 -4.41 3.59 -0.67
C ILE A 110 -3.99 2.13 -0.50
N LYS A 111 -4.91 1.20 -0.24
CA LYS A 111 -4.61 -0.24 -0.18
C LYS A 111 -3.98 -0.73 -1.47
N MET A 112 -4.54 -0.37 -2.61
CA MET A 112 -4.02 -0.75 -3.93
C MET A 112 -2.58 -0.32 -4.11
N LEU A 113 -2.25 0.93 -3.77
CA LEU A 113 -0.89 1.45 -3.84
C LEU A 113 0.03 0.75 -2.82
N THR A 114 -0.46 0.51 -1.62
CA THR A 114 0.30 -0.14 -0.54
C THR A 114 0.64 -1.60 -0.87
N PHE A 115 -0.25 -2.33 -1.53
CA PHE A 115 0.05 -3.68 -2.04
C PHE A 115 1.20 -3.66 -3.05
N LEU A 116 1.22 -2.68 -3.94
CA LEU A 116 2.32 -2.51 -4.88
C LEU A 116 3.64 -2.16 -4.17
N MET A 117 3.59 -1.29 -3.15
CA MET A 117 4.75 -1.01 -2.30
C MET A 117 5.29 -2.26 -1.62
N LEU A 118 4.39 -3.11 -1.08
CA LEU A 118 4.80 -4.37 -0.46
C LEU A 118 5.50 -5.31 -1.43
N VAL A 119 4.96 -5.48 -2.64
CA VAL A 119 5.62 -6.30 -3.69
C VAL A 119 7.06 -5.84 -3.93
N ARG A 120 7.27 -4.52 -4.01
CA ARG A 120 8.61 -3.94 -4.19
C ARG A 120 9.49 -4.08 -2.96
N LEU A 121 8.95 -3.90 -1.76
CA LEU A 121 9.70 -4.05 -0.51
C LEU A 121 10.15 -5.50 -0.30
N SER A 122 9.39 -6.49 -0.76
CA SER A 122 9.79 -7.89 -0.72
C SER A 122 11.08 -8.17 -1.48
N THR A 123 11.38 -7.41 -2.53
CA THR A 123 12.62 -7.54 -3.30
C THR A 123 13.71 -6.59 -2.83
N LEU A 124 13.36 -5.34 -2.49
CA LEU A 124 14.31 -4.29 -2.10
C LEU A 124 14.86 -4.48 -0.68
N CYS A 125 14.00 -4.90 0.26
CA CYS A 125 14.33 -4.98 1.69
C CYS A 125 13.78 -6.25 2.37
N PRO A 126 14.05 -7.46 1.83
CA PRO A 126 13.43 -8.71 2.28
C PRO A 126 13.60 -8.97 3.78
N SER A 127 14.78 -8.70 4.34
CA SER A 127 15.07 -8.93 5.76
C SER A 127 14.27 -8.04 6.71
N ALA A 128 13.96 -6.80 6.31
CA ALA A 128 13.15 -5.88 7.12
C ALA A 128 11.67 -6.25 7.03
N VAL A 129 11.20 -6.64 5.84
CA VAL A 129 9.84 -7.15 5.63
C VAL A 129 9.61 -8.44 6.42
N LEU A 130 10.56 -9.37 6.40
CA LEU A 130 10.48 -10.63 7.16
C LEU A 130 10.31 -10.38 8.67
N GLN A 131 11.04 -9.40 9.24
CA GLN A 131 10.91 -9.03 10.66
C GLN A 131 9.55 -8.42 11.02
N ARG A 132 8.80 -7.92 10.04
CA ARG A 132 7.46 -7.35 10.21
C ARG A 132 6.35 -8.23 9.62
N LEU A 133 6.70 -9.41 9.09
CA LEU A 133 5.81 -10.24 8.27
C LEU A 133 4.46 -10.49 8.93
N ASP A 134 4.48 -10.90 10.20
CA ASP A 134 3.29 -11.19 11.00
C ASP A 134 2.29 -10.02 11.04
N ARG A 135 2.79 -8.78 11.11
CA ARG A 135 1.95 -7.57 11.14
C ARG A 135 1.38 -7.21 9.76
N LEU A 136 2.09 -7.59 8.69
CA LEU A 136 1.70 -7.31 7.30
C LEU A 136 0.72 -8.36 6.77
N VAL A 137 0.83 -9.61 7.23
CA VAL A 137 -0.04 -10.72 6.81
C VAL A 137 -1.49 -10.50 7.24
N GLU A 138 -1.72 -9.98 8.45
CA GLU A 138 -3.09 -9.89 8.98
C GLU A 138 -4.00 -8.94 8.17
N PRO A 139 -3.57 -7.72 7.78
CA PRO A 139 -4.35 -6.87 6.87
C PRO A 139 -4.58 -7.50 5.48
N LEU A 140 -3.61 -8.26 4.96
CA LEU A 140 -3.76 -8.97 3.69
C LEU A 140 -4.80 -10.08 3.81
N ARG A 141 -4.73 -10.90 4.87
CA ARG A 141 -5.72 -11.93 5.19
C ARG A 141 -7.11 -11.34 5.31
N ALA A 142 -7.28 -10.25 6.06
CA ALA A 142 -8.56 -9.57 6.20
C ALA A 142 -9.11 -9.13 4.84
N THR A 143 -8.28 -8.53 3.98
CA THR A 143 -8.69 -8.11 2.64
C THR A 143 -9.14 -9.30 1.78
N CYS A 144 -8.40 -10.41 1.80
CA CYS A 144 -8.70 -11.56 0.96
C CYS A 144 -9.96 -12.34 1.39
N THR A 145 -10.23 -12.35 2.69
CA THR A 145 -11.38 -13.06 3.28
C THR A 145 -12.66 -12.23 3.37
N THR A 146 -12.58 -10.92 3.12
CA THR A 146 -13.73 -10.02 3.18
C THR A 146 -14.77 -10.40 2.12
N LYS A 147 -16.01 -10.59 2.59
CA LYS A 147 -17.18 -10.90 1.75
C LYS A 147 -18.04 -9.67 1.57
N VAL A 148 -18.37 -9.35 0.32
CA VAL A 148 -19.33 -8.29 -0.01
C VAL A 148 -20.74 -8.75 0.37
N LYS A 149 -21.57 -7.83 0.87
CA LYS A 149 -22.97 -8.14 1.21
C LYS A 149 -23.75 -8.52 -0.05
N ALA A 150 -24.65 -9.50 0.08
CA ALA A 150 -25.40 -10.05 -1.05
C ALA A 150 -26.28 -9.00 -1.79
N ASN A 151 -26.65 -7.92 -1.10
CA ASN A 151 -27.46 -6.82 -1.65
C ASN A 151 -26.61 -5.63 -2.15
N SER A 152 -25.28 -5.75 -2.15
CA SER A 152 -24.43 -4.71 -2.71
C SER A 152 -24.59 -4.60 -4.23
N VAL A 153 -24.30 -3.40 -4.75
CA VAL A 153 -24.28 -3.17 -6.19
C VAL A 153 -23.09 -3.89 -6.84
N LYS A 154 -23.21 -4.25 -8.13
CA LYS A 154 -22.18 -4.97 -8.90
C LYS A 154 -20.77 -4.36 -8.77
N GLN A 155 -20.69 -3.03 -8.75
CA GLN A 155 -19.43 -2.30 -8.63
C GLN A 155 -18.66 -2.63 -7.34
N GLU A 156 -19.35 -2.90 -6.23
CA GLU A 156 -18.71 -3.24 -4.95
C GLU A 156 -18.11 -4.66 -4.99
N PHE A 157 -18.74 -5.59 -5.72
CA PHE A 157 -18.15 -6.91 -5.98
C PHE A 157 -16.91 -6.79 -6.85
N GLU A 158 -16.96 -6.02 -7.92
CA GLU A 158 -15.82 -5.80 -8.83
C GLU A 158 -14.62 -5.18 -8.09
N LYS A 159 -14.86 -4.16 -7.25
CA LYS A 159 -13.81 -3.57 -6.37
C LYS A 159 -13.21 -4.60 -5.43
N GLN A 160 -14.03 -5.40 -4.75
CA GLN A 160 -13.52 -6.39 -3.81
C GLN A 160 -12.71 -7.48 -4.52
N ASP A 161 -13.11 -7.91 -5.71
CA ASP A 161 -12.36 -8.88 -6.51
C ASP A 161 -11.02 -8.30 -6.98
N GLU A 162 -10.98 -7.02 -7.36
CA GLU A 162 -9.74 -6.34 -7.70
C GLU A 162 -8.79 -6.25 -6.50
N LEU A 163 -9.29 -5.85 -5.31
CA LEU A 163 -8.53 -5.84 -4.07
C LEU A 163 -7.98 -7.21 -3.73
N LYS A 164 -8.80 -8.27 -3.81
CA LYS A 164 -8.37 -9.65 -3.56
C LYS A 164 -7.19 -10.04 -4.46
N ARG A 165 -7.29 -9.78 -5.77
CA ARG A 165 -6.19 -10.10 -6.71
C ARG A 165 -4.94 -9.30 -6.38
N SER A 166 -5.07 -8.00 -6.11
CA SER A 166 -3.92 -7.15 -5.78
C SER A 166 -3.24 -7.58 -4.47
N ALA A 167 -4.02 -7.87 -3.43
CA ALA A 167 -3.51 -8.40 -2.17
C ALA A 167 -2.82 -9.77 -2.38
N MET A 168 -3.38 -10.66 -3.20
CA MET A 168 -2.76 -11.95 -3.53
C MET A 168 -1.42 -11.79 -4.26
N ARG A 169 -1.23 -10.76 -5.09
CA ARG A 169 0.09 -10.44 -5.67
C ARG A 169 1.11 -10.06 -4.60
N ALA A 170 0.70 -9.25 -3.63
CA ALA A 170 1.54 -8.91 -2.49
C ALA A 170 1.89 -10.16 -1.67
N VAL A 171 0.93 -11.05 -1.40
CA VAL A 171 1.16 -12.32 -0.69
C VAL A 171 2.13 -13.22 -1.47
N ALA A 172 1.95 -13.36 -2.78
CA ALA A 172 2.86 -14.12 -3.63
C ALA A 172 4.30 -13.58 -3.54
N ALA A 173 4.46 -12.26 -3.59
CA ALA A 173 5.77 -11.62 -3.44
C ALA A 173 6.35 -11.77 -2.02
N LEU A 174 5.54 -11.80 -0.96
CA LEU A 174 6.02 -12.08 0.39
C LEU A 174 6.51 -13.53 0.53
N LEU A 175 5.85 -14.47 -0.13
CA LEU A 175 6.23 -15.89 -0.13
C LEU A 175 7.51 -16.19 -0.92
N THR A 176 8.01 -15.25 -1.72
CA THR A 176 9.35 -15.40 -2.34
C THR A 176 10.49 -15.03 -1.40
N ILE A 177 10.21 -14.37 -0.27
CA ILE A 177 11.21 -14.04 0.74
C ILE A 177 11.64 -15.34 1.45
N PRO A 178 12.95 -15.66 1.48
CA PRO A 178 13.42 -16.82 2.23
C PRO A 178 12.98 -16.78 3.69
N GLU A 179 12.52 -17.93 4.22
CA GLU A 179 12.03 -18.09 5.59
C GLU A 179 10.65 -17.49 5.89
N ALA A 180 9.98 -16.87 4.92
CA ALA A 180 8.61 -16.37 5.12
C ALA A 180 7.65 -17.50 5.51
N GLU A 181 7.86 -18.70 4.98
CA GLU A 181 7.08 -19.90 5.28
C GLU A 181 7.28 -20.42 6.72
N LYS A 182 8.31 -19.97 7.44
CA LYS A 182 8.54 -20.32 8.85
C LYS A 182 7.65 -19.52 9.80
N SER A 183 7.10 -18.38 9.37
CA SER A 183 6.11 -17.64 10.15
C SER A 183 4.82 -18.47 10.26
N PRO A 184 4.37 -18.83 11.48
CA PRO A 184 3.14 -19.60 11.64
C PRO A 184 1.92 -18.92 11.02
N LEU A 185 1.85 -17.58 11.09
CA LEU A 185 0.75 -16.81 10.51
C LEU A 185 0.77 -16.89 8.98
N MET A 186 1.94 -16.81 8.37
CA MET A 186 2.06 -16.96 6.91
C MET A 186 1.71 -18.40 6.47
N SER A 187 2.21 -19.43 7.16
CA SER A 187 1.88 -20.82 6.82
C SER A 187 0.39 -21.11 6.97
N GLU A 188 -0.24 -20.60 8.04
CA GLU A 188 -1.69 -20.72 8.24
C GLU A 188 -2.46 -20.00 7.14
N PHE A 189 -2.01 -18.80 6.74
CA PHE A 189 -2.64 -18.06 5.65
C PHE A 189 -2.51 -18.80 4.32
N GLN A 190 -1.35 -19.36 4.03
CA GLN A 190 -1.13 -20.18 2.84
C GLN A 190 -2.06 -21.40 2.83
N SER A 191 -2.17 -22.11 3.95
CA SER A 191 -3.12 -23.23 4.08
C SER A 191 -4.57 -22.77 3.86
N GLN A 192 -4.94 -21.60 4.37
CA GLN A 192 -6.27 -21.03 4.17
C GLN A 192 -6.53 -20.73 2.68
N ILE A 193 -5.56 -20.14 1.98
CA ILE A 193 -5.64 -19.87 0.53
C ILE A 193 -5.83 -21.18 -0.24
N SER A 194 -5.01 -22.20 0.04
CA SER A 194 -5.10 -23.51 -0.64
C SER A 194 -6.41 -24.25 -0.35
N SER A 195 -6.97 -24.09 0.86
CA SER A 195 -8.25 -24.72 1.23
C SER A 195 -9.47 -24.06 0.60
N ASN A 196 -9.35 -22.81 0.14
CA ASN A 196 -10.43 -22.06 -0.47
C ASN A 196 -10.29 -22.09 -2.00
N PRO A 197 -11.19 -22.79 -2.73
CA PRO A 197 -11.06 -22.93 -4.19
C PRO A 197 -11.00 -21.61 -4.96
N GLU A 198 -11.69 -20.57 -4.48
CA GLU A 198 -11.68 -19.24 -5.11
C GLU A 198 -10.32 -18.57 -4.94
N LEU A 199 -9.78 -18.58 -3.71
CA LEU A 199 -8.48 -17.96 -3.42
C LEU A 199 -7.34 -18.74 -4.06
N ALA A 200 -7.39 -20.08 -4.03
CA ALA A 200 -6.43 -20.94 -4.69
C ALA A 200 -6.35 -20.66 -6.19
N ALA A 201 -7.50 -20.57 -6.87
CA ALA A 201 -7.53 -20.26 -8.30
C ALA A 201 -6.92 -18.89 -8.64
N ILE A 202 -7.19 -17.87 -7.83
CA ILE A 202 -6.59 -16.53 -8.00
C ILE A 202 -5.08 -16.59 -7.76
N PHE A 203 -4.64 -17.29 -6.71
CA PHE A 203 -3.24 -17.40 -6.37
C PHE A 203 -2.44 -18.15 -7.44
N GLU A 204 -2.98 -19.26 -7.96
CA GLU A 204 -2.38 -20.01 -9.06
C GLU A 204 -2.26 -19.19 -10.34
N SER A 205 -3.28 -18.38 -10.69
CA SER A 205 -3.19 -17.52 -11.88
C SER A 205 -2.08 -16.50 -11.75
N ILE A 206 -1.92 -15.89 -10.57
CA ILE A 206 -0.87 -14.90 -10.30
C ILE A 206 0.53 -15.53 -10.38
N GLN A 207 0.70 -16.76 -9.86
CA GLN A 207 1.98 -17.47 -9.94
C GLN A 207 2.37 -17.78 -11.39
N LYS A 208 1.39 -18.14 -12.24
CA LYS A 208 1.62 -18.36 -13.67
C LYS A 208 2.04 -17.07 -14.38
N ASP A 209 1.34 -15.96 -14.13
CA ASP A 209 1.66 -14.65 -14.72
C ASP A 209 3.07 -14.17 -14.35
N THR A 210 3.49 -14.42 -13.11
CA THR A 210 4.83 -14.06 -12.61
C THR A 210 5.92 -14.92 -13.27
N SER A 211 5.63 -16.21 -13.48
CA SER A 211 6.55 -17.15 -14.14
C SER A 211 6.72 -16.81 -15.63
N SER A 212 5.66 -16.43 -16.32
CA SER A 212 5.73 -15.99 -17.73
C SER A 212 6.48 -14.67 -17.90
N ALA A 213 6.25 -13.69 -17.01
CA ALA A 213 6.97 -12.41 -17.06
C ALA A 213 8.49 -12.58 -16.81
N SER A 214 8.86 -13.55 -15.97
CA SER A 214 10.27 -13.86 -15.69
C SER A 214 10.96 -14.50 -16.92
N LEU A 215 10.25 -15.37 -17.65
CA LEU A 215 10.75 -16.02 -18.87
C LEU A 215 10.96 -15.03 -20.02
N GLU A 216 10.03 -14.09 -20.24
CA GLU A 216 10.17 -13.06 -21.29
C GLU A 216 11.32 -12.07 -21.00
N SER A 217 11.64 -11.83 -19.72
CA SER A 217 12.78 -10.98 -19.34
C SER A 217 14.15 -11.61 -19.60
N MET A 218 14.25 -12.96 -19.67
CA MET A 218 15.50 -13.66 -19.98
C MET A 218 15.79 -13.76 -21.49
N ASP A 219 14.78 -13.62 -22.34
CA ASP A 219 14.95 -13.62 -23.80
C ASP A 219 15.34 -12.23 -24.37
N THR A 220 15.40 -11.20 -23.52
CA THR A 220 15.74 -9.82 -23.91
C THR A 220 17.09 -9.30 -23.40
N THR A 221 17.91 -10.18 -22.80
CA THR A 221 19.32 -9.93 -22.45
C THR A 221 20.27 -10.71 -23.34
#